data_AF-A0A8T5Q9U3-F1
#
_entry.id   AF-A0A8T5Q9U3-F1
#
_cell.length_a   1.000
_cell.length_b   1.000
_cell.length_c   1.000
_cell.angle_alpha   90.00
_cell.angle_beta   90.00
_cell.angle_gamma   90.00
#
_symmetry.space_group_name_H-M   'P 1'
#
loop_
_entity.id
_entity.type
_entity.pdbx_description
1 polymer ?
#
loop_
_entity_poly.entity_id
_entity_poly.type
_entity_poly.pdbx_seq_one_letter_code
_entity_poly.pdbx_strand_id
1 'polypeptide(L)'
;MQNQYQDLKQKVVEIYRTYMSQRQMTPVDAAKEIDTAIGGITAVRFNSGRRFTISNHCFSISIPYKGSRKEARVYALAYAGYLQAQQNGSIQPGEVHAGKGISTKHHNQGLDALLN
;
A
#
# COMPACT_ATOMS: atom_id res chain seq x y z
N MET A 1 -2.73 9.39 22.79
CA MET A 1 -2.20 8.74 21.57
C MET A 1 -3.09 7.61 21.02
N GLN A 2 -3.78 6.81 21.84
CA GLN A 2 -4.68 5.75 21.34
C GLN A 2 -5.80 6.26 20.42
N ASN A 3 -6.40 7.42 20.71
CA ASN A 3 -7.50 7.97 19.91
C ASN A 3 -7.03 8.35 18.48
N GLN A 4 -5.91 9.06 18.36
CA GLN A 4 -5.35 9.47 17.07
C GLN A 4 -5.05 8.28 16.15
N TYR A 5 -4.52 7.18 16.69
CA TYR A 5 -4.27 5.97 15.90
C TYR A 5 -5.57 5.33 15.40
N GLN A 6 -6.62 5.27 16.23
CA GLN A 6 -7.91 4.74 15.80
C GLN A 6 -8.57 5.63 14.76
N ASP A 7 -8.46 6.95 14.89
CA ASP A 7 -8.99 7.92 13.93
C ASP A 7 -8.29 7.79 12.57
N LEU A 8 -6.96 7.70 12.56
CA LEU A 8 -6.16 7.48 11.35
C LEU A 8 -6.50 6.14 10.70
N LYS A 9 -6.58 5.07 11.50
CA LYS A 9 -6.98 3.76 11.01
C LYS A 9 -8.37 3.80 10.38
N GLN A 10 -9.33 4.48 11.00
CA GLN A 10 -10.68 4.60 10.48
C GLN A 10 -10.69 5.37 9.16
N LYS A 11 -9.97 6.48 9.05
CA LYS A 11 -9.82 7.24 7.80
C LYS A 11 -9.23 6.41 6.66
N VAL A 12 -8.14 5.68 6.92
CA VAL A 12 -7.50 4.82 5.91
C VAL A 12 -8.44 3.70 5.46
N VAL A 13 -9.20 3.11 6.39
CA VAL A 13 -10.20 2.09 6.08
C VAL A 13 -11.35 2.67 5.25
N GLU A 14 -11.76 3.91 5.52
CA GLU A 14 -12.78 4.61 4.74
C GLU A 14 -12.32 4.87 3.30
N ILE A 15 -11.13 5.45 3.10
CA ILE A 15 -10.55 5.67 1.76
C ILE A 15 -10.45 4.34 1.01
N TYR A 16 -9.95 3.29 1.67
CA TYR A 16 -9.89 1.94 1.09
C TYR A 16 -11.27 1.43 0.68
N ARG A 17 -12.31 1.59 1.51
CA ARG A 17 -13.68 1.17 1.19
C ARG A 17 -14.27 1.96 0.03
N THR A 18 -14.03 3.27 -0.03
CA THR A 18 -14.45 4.14 -1.12
C THR A 18 -13.80 3.70 -2.43
N TYR A 19 -12.48 3.54 -2.44
CA TYR A 19 -11.74 2.99 -3.58
C TYR A 19 -12.26 1.61 -4.01
N MET A 20 -12.59 0.73 -3.07
CA MET A 20 -13.07 -0.60 -3.39
C MET A 20 -14.51 -0.61 -3.91
N SER A 21 -15.34 0.36 -3.54
CA SER A 21 -16.75 0.43 -3.96
C SER A 21 -16.98 1.24 -5.23
N GLN A 22 -16.28 2.37 -5.39
CA GLN A 22 -16.46 3.30 -6.50
C GLN A 22 -15.47 3.02 -7.64
N ARG A 23 -15.96 2.91 -8.88
CA ARG A 23 -15.10 2.70 -10.06
C ARG A 23 -14.35 3.97 -10.49
N GLN A 24 -14.81 5.15 -10.08
CA GLN A 24 -14.26 6.44 -10.50
C GLN A 24 -12.95 6.79 -9.79
N MET A 25 -12.77 6.34 -8.54
CA MET A 25 -11.53 6.53 -7.81
C MET A 25 -10.43 5.61 -8.36
N THR A 26 -9.33 6.21 -8.79
CA THR A 26 -8.16 5.49 -9.30
C THR A 26 -7.30 4.98 -8.13
N PRO A 27 -6.46 3.95 -8.34
CA PRO A 27 -5.52 3.49 -7.29
C PRO A 27 -4.53 4.57 -6.87
N VAL A 28 -4.15 5.48 -7.78
CA VAL A 28 -3.20 6.56 -7.50
C VAL A 28 -3.84 7.62 -6.60
N ASP A 29 -5.09 8.00 -6.88
CA ASP A 29 -5.79 8.99 -6.04
C ASP A 29 -6.02 8.46 -4.64
N ALA A 30 -6.45 7.20 -4.52
CA ALA A 30 -6.61 6.54 -3.22
C ALA A 30 -5.28 6.45 -2.45
N ALA A 31 -4.15 6.19 -3.12
CA ALA A 31 -2.84 6.19 -2.49
C ALA A 31 -2.43 7.58 -2.00
N LYS A 32 -2.68 8.64 -2.79
CA LYS A 32 -2.41 10.04 -2.39
C LYS A 32 -3.27 10.51 -1.22
N GLU A 33 -4.54 10.10 -1.20
CA GLU A 33 -5.42 10.41 -0.07
C GLU A 33 -4.95 9.71 1.22
N ILE A 34 -4.54 8.44 1.12
CA ILE A 34 -3.96 7.71 2.26
C ILE A 34 -2.66 8.37 2.72
N ASP A 35 -1.79 8.74 1.78
CA ASP A 35 -0.53 9.43 2.03
C ASP A 35 -0.72 10.72 2.82
N THR A 36 -1.63 11.58 2.34
CA THR A 36 -1.99 12.81 3.02
C THR A 36 -2.58 12.53 4.39
N ALA A 37 -3.45 11.52 4.51
CA ALA A 37 -4.12 11.18 5.77
C ALA A 37 -3.15 10.71 6.86
N ILE A 38 -2.14 9.91 6.50
CA ILE A 38 -1.17 9.38 7.47
C ILE A 38 0.09 10.24 7.61
N GLY A 39 0.27 11.27 6.77
CA GLY A 39 1.44 12.15 6.81
C GLY A 39 2.66 11.54 6.12
N GLY A 40 2.47 10.93 4.95
CA GLY A 40 3.51 10.34 4.12
C GLY A 40 3.63 8.82 4.29
N ILE A 41 3.34 8.07 3.25
CA ILE A 41 3.57 6.62 3.17
C ILE A 41 5.08 6.40 3.09
N THR A 42 5.60 5.49 3.92
CA THR A 42 7.01 5.08 3.87
C THR A 42 7.17 3.62 3.54
N ALA A 43 6.17 2.77 3.79
CA ALA A 43 6.23 1.39 3.33
C ALA A 43 4.85 0.76 3.13
N VAL A 44 4.85 -0.21 2.23
CA VAL A 44 3.67 -0.93 1.79
C VAL A 44 4.00 -2.41 1.61
N ARG A 45 3.23 -3.30 2.26
CA ARG A 45 3.55 -4.74 2.30
C ARG A 45 2.32 -5.62 2.28
N PHE A 46 2.44 -6.79 1.63
CA PHE A 46 1.50 -7.89 1.83
C PHE A 46 1.96 -8.76 3.00
N ASN A 47 1.02 -9.11 3.87
CA ASN A 47 1.23 -9.94 5.04
C ASN A 47 0.49 -11.27 4.91
N SER A 48 0.96 -12.26 5.67
CA SER A 48 0.27 -13.54 5.80
C SER A 48 -1.18 -13.34 6.26
N GLY A 49 -2.09 -14.19 5.76
CA GLY A 49 -3.51 -14.09 6.09
C GLY A 49 -4.33 -13.10 5.25
N ARG A 50 -3.89 -12.78 4.02
CA ARG A 50 -4.59 -11.87 3.07
C ARG A 50 -4.83 -10.49 3.68
N ARG A 51 -3.75 -9.90 4.18
CA ARG A 51 -3.75 -8.55 4.73
C ARG A 51 -2.70 -7.73 4.01
N PHE A 52 -3.04 -6.49 3.81
CA PHE A 52 -2.18 -5.51 3.17
C PHE A 52 -1.95 -4.40 4.18
N THR A 53 -0.71 -3.94 4.30
CA THR A 53 -0.31 -3.01 5.33
C THR A 53 0.34 -1.79 4.69
N ILE A 54 -0.14 -0.62 5.12
CA ILE A 54 0.46 0.68 4.82
C ILE A 54 1.03 1.23 6.11
N SER A 55 2.25 1.73 6.06
CA SER A 55 2.93 2.32 7.20
C SER A 55 3.65 3.61 6.83
N ASN A 56 3.82 4.45 7.85
CA ASN A 56 4.80 5.53 7.88
C ASN A 56 5.80 5.29 9.02
N HIS A 57 6.62 6.28 9.39
CA HIS A 57 7.56 6.15 10.51
C HIS A 57 6.90 5.99 11.89
N CYS A 58 5.64 6.37 12.03
CA CYS A 58 4.93 6.44 13.31
C CYS A 58 3.85 5.35 13.48
N PHE A 59 3.26 4.88 12.38
CA PHE A 59 2.06 4.06 12.38
C PHE A 59 2.11 2.97 11.32
N SER A 60 1.42 1.86 11.59
CA SER A 60 1.25 0.75 10.67
C SER A 60 -0.20 0.28 10.68
N ILE A 61 -0.87 0.41 9.54
CA ILE A 61 -2.30 0.12 9.40
C ILE A 61 -2.46 -1.09 8.50
N SER A 62 -2.97 -2.17 9.08
CA SER A 62 -3.19 -3.45 8.38
C SER A 62 -4.65 -3.65 8.00
N ILE A 63 -4.93 -3.66 6.70
CA ILE A 63 -6.27 -3.81 6.12
C ILE A 63 -6.45 -5.25 5.62
N PRO A 64 -7.50 -5.97 6.06
CA PRO A 64 -7.81 -7.29 5.52
C PRO A 64 -8.40 -7.19 4.10
N TYR A 65 -7.92 -8.02 3.18
CA TYR A 65 -8.48 -8.19 1.84
C TYR A 65 -8.84 -9.67 1.59
N LYS A 66 -9.85 -10.17 2.31
CA LYS A 66 -10.19 -11.60 2.26
C LYS A 66 -11.00 -11.93 1.00
N GLY A 67 -10.42 -12.69 0.07
CA GLY A 67 -11.16 -13.37 -1.01
C GLY A 67 -12.02 -12.46 -1.89
N SER A 68 -11.64 -11.20 -2.02
CA SER A 68 -12.45 -10.25 -2.78
C SER A 68 -12.32 -10.59 -4.26
N ARG A 69 -13.44 -10.62 -5.00
CA ARG A 69 -13.45 -10.62 -6.48
C ARG A 69 -12.69 -9.41 -7.08
N LYS A 70 -12.23 -8.48 -6.24
CA LYS A 70 -11.53 -7.24 -6.54
C LYS A 70 -10.06 -7.30 -6.12
N GLU A 71 -9.46 -8.50 -6.01
CA GLU A 71 -8.07 -8.69 -5.61
C GLU A 71 -7.09 -7.86 -6.48
N ALA A 72 -7.36 -7.77 -7.79
CA ALA A 72 -6.60 -6.92 -8.70
C ALA A 72 -6.62 -5.43 -8.31
N ARG A 73 -7.72 -4.91 -7.77
CA ARG A 73 -7.80 -3.52 -7.27
C ARG A 73 -6.94 -3.35 -6.02
N VAL A 74 -6.90 -4.35 -5.14
CA VAL A 74 -6.04 -4.30 -3.96
C VAL A 74 -4.56 -4.28 -4.37
N TYR A 75 -4.16 -5.12 -5.32
CA TYR A 75 -2.80 -5.09 -5.87
C TYR A 75 -2.47 -3.75 -6.53
N ALA A 76 -3.40 -3.17 -7.29
CA ALA A 76 -3.20 -1.86 -7.91
C ALA A 76 -3.02 -0.75 -6.86
N LEU A 77 -3.82 -0.73 -5.80
CA LEU A 77 -3.67 0.23 -4.70
C LEU A 77 -2.35 0.02 -3.95
N ALA A 78 -1.99 -1.23 -3.67
CA ALA A 78 -0.73 -1.57 -3.03
C ALA A 78 0.47 -1.07 -3.83
N TYR A 79 0.45 -1.28 -5.14
CA TYR A 79 1.49 -0.80 -6.05
C TYR A 79 1.54 0.72 -6.11
N ALA A 80 0.40 1.41 -6.19
CA ALA A 80 0.35 2.87 -6.13
C ALA A 80 0.92 3.42 -4.81
N GLY A 81 0.61 2.78 -3.68
CA GLY A 81 1.18 3.15 -2.38
C GLY A 81 2.70 2.90 -2.32
N TYR A 82 3.19 1.82 -2.94
CA TYR A 82 4.63 1.56 -3.06
C TYR A 82 5.34 2.66 -3.87
N LEU A 83 4.77 3.07 -5.01
CA LEU A 83 5.31 4.17 -5.81
C LEU A 83 5.29 5.49 -5.03
N GLN A 84 4.23 5.76 -4.27
CA GLN A 84 4.16 6.92 -3.40
C GLN A 84 5.26 6.89 -2.33
N ALA A 85 5.53 5.72 -1.73
CA ALA A 85 6.62 5.55 -0.78
C ALA A 85 8.01 5.84 -1.41
N GLN A 86 8.22 5.42 -2.66
CA GLN A 86 9.44 5.75 -3.40
C GLN A 86 9.54 7.26 -3.67
N GLN A 87 8.45 7.91 -4.07
CA GLN A 87 8.41 9.36 -4.28
C GLN A 87 8.68 10.15 -3.00
N ASN A 88 8.23 9.63 -1.86
CA ASN A 88 8.53 10.20 -0.54
C ASN A 88 9.97 9.94 -0.07
N GLY A 89 10.81 9.31 -0.90
CA GLY A 89 12.22 9.04 -0.59
C GLY A 89 12.43 7.86 0.37
N SER A 90 11.47 6.96 0.50
CA SER A 90 11.66 5.78 1.34
C SER A 90 12.75 4.87 0.77
N ILE A 91 13.75 4.57 1.60
CA ILE A 91 14.81 3.60 1.29
C ILE A 91 14.26 2.17 1.26
N GLN A 92 13.20 1.89 2.04
CA GLN A 92 12.57 0.58 2.15
C GLN A 92 11.06 0.68 1.97
N PRO A 93 10.57 0.97 0.76
CA PRO A 93 9.15 1.13 0.45
C PRO A 93 8.32 -0.16 0.63
N GLY A 94 8.97 -1.29 0.92
CA GLY A 94 8.34 -2.58 1.20
C GLY A 94 8.34 -3.52 -0.01
N GLU A 95 7.51 -4.55 0.06
CA GLU A 95 7.40 -5.58 -0.98
C GLU A 95 5.92 -5.78 -1.34
N VAL A 96 5.61 -5.48 -2.60
CA VAL A 96 4.31 -5.70 -3.23
C VAL A 96 4.43 -6.74 -4.34
N HIS A 97 3.44 -7.62 -4.44
CA HIS A 97 3.40 -8.71 -5.41
C HIS A 97 2.53 -8.30 -6.59
N ALA A 98 3.09 -8.35 -7.81
CA ALA A 98 2.36 -8.07 -9.05
C ALA A 98 1.79 -9.34 -9.69
N GLY A 99 2.18 -10.53 -9.21
CA GLY A 99 1.71 -11.82 -9.72
C GLY A 99 2.39 -13.01 -9.04
N LYS A 100 2.14 -14.24 -9.54
CA LYS A 100 2.77 -15.46 -9.03
C LYS A 100 4.28 -15.41 -9.27
N GLY A 101 5.06 -15.29 -8.19
CA GLY A 101 6.52 -15.21 -8.24
C GLY A 101 7.09 -13.86 -8.68
N ILE A 102 6.26 -12.84 -8.90
CA ILE A 102 6.72 -11.50 -9.30
C ILE A 102 6.39 -10.53 -8.17
N SER A 103 7.43 -10.00 -7.53
CA SER A 103 7.34 -8.96 -6.52
C SER A 103 8.32 -7.84 -6.82
N THR A 104 8.10 -6.69 -6.22
CA THR A 104 9.04 -5.55 -6.29
C THR A 104 10.44 -5.90 -5.79
N LYS A 105 10.58 -6.88 -4.89
CA LYS A 105 11.88 -7.45 -4.52
C LYS A 105 12.59 -8.11 -5.70
N HIS A 106 11.88 -8.96 -6.46
CA HIS A 106 12.44 -9.60 -7.66
C HIS A 106 12.78 -8.57 -8.76
N HIS A 107 11.97 -7.52 -8.90
CA HIS A 107 12.23 -6.44 -9.86
C HIS A 107 13.49 -5.64 -9.49
N ASN A 108 13.65 -5.27 -8.22
CA ASN A 108 14.85 -4.56 -7.75
C ASN A 108 16.10 -5.43 -7.88
N GLN A 109 16.01 -6.72 -7.54
CA GLN A 109 17.13 -7.66 -7.75
C GLN A 109 17.51 -7.82 -9.23
N GLY A 110 16.53 -7.81 -10.15
CA GLY A 110 16.80 -7.84 -11.59
C GLY A 110 17.47 -6.57 -12.12
N LEU A 111 17.10 -5.39 -11.60
CA LEU A 111 17.75 -4.12 -11.92
C LEU A 111 19.17 -4.04 -11.34
N ASP A 112 19.36 -4.44 -10.08
CA ASP A 112 20.68 -4.47 -9.43
C ASP A 112 21.63 -5.43 -10.17
N ALA A 113 21.13 -6.55 -10.70
CA ALA A 113 21.93 -7.49 -11.49
C ALA A 113 22.29 -7.00 -12.91
N LEU A 114 21.60 -5.97 -13.42
CA LEU A 114 21.91 -5.34 -14.72
C LEU A 114 22.83 -4.12 -14.58
N LEU A 115 22.91 -3.54 -13.38
CA LEU A 115 23.70 -2.35 -13.06
C LEU A 115 25.04 -2.68 -12.40
N ASN A 116 25.29 -3.96 -12.09
CA ASN A 116 26.58 -4.51 -11.64
C ASN A 116 27.14 -5.47 -12.70
#